data_AF-A0A843C0Q4-F1
#
_entry.id   AF-A0A843C0Q4-F1
#
_cell.length_a   1.000
_cell.length_b   1.000
_cell.length_c   1.000
_cell.angle_alpha   90.00
_cell.angle_beta   90.00
_cell.angle_gamma   90.00
#
_symmetry.space_group_name_H-M   'P 1'
#
loop_
_entity.id
_entity.type
_entity.pdbx_description
1 polymer ?
#
loop_
_entity_poly.entity_id
_entity_poly.type
_entity_poly.pdbx_seq_one_letter_code
_entity_poly.pdbx_strand_id
1 'polypeptide(L)' 'MQLNEDGKAERIGEYCIGCGVCAYFCPENAISLVEDERIVRILPPRPT' A
#
# COMPACT_ATOMS: atom_id res chain seq x y z
N MET A 1 11.50 8.68 -4.47
CA MET A 1 11.18 8.04 -3.19
C MET A 1 11.96 8.77 -2.12
N GLN A 2 11.28 9.42 -1.19
CA GLN A 2 11.92 10.04 -0.02
C GLN A 2 12.01 8.99 1.09
N LEU A 3 13.13 8.99 1.79
CA LEU A 3 13.39 8.15 2.95
C LEU A 3 13.24 9.05 4.19
N ASN A 4 12.80 8.46 5.31
CA ASN A 4 12.77 9.17 6.58
C ASN A 4 14.20 9.37 7.13
N GLU A 5 14.34 10.02 8.29
CA GLU A 5 15.64 10.32 8.90
C GLU A 5 16.47 9.07 9.23
N ASP A 6 15.80 7.93 9.45
CA ASP A 6 16.42 6.61 9.63
C ASP A 6 16.82 5.91 8.32
N GLY A 7 16.63 6.58 7.16
CA GLY A 7 16.90 6.00 5.84
C GLY A 7 15.93 4.88 5.45
N LYS A 8 14.79 4.77 6.12
CA LYS A 8 13.76 3.75 5.87
C LYS A 8 12.64 4.30 5.00
N ALA A 9 12.01 3.40 4.26
CA ALA A 9 10.76 3.68 3.57
C ALA A 9 9.61 3.66 4.58
N GLU A 10 8.85 4.75 4.66
CA GLU A 10 7.71 4.88 5.57
C GLU A 10 6.39 5.04 4.78
N ARG A 11 5.33 4.38 5.25
CA ARG A 11 3.99 4.48 4.67
C ARG A 11 3.32 5.78 5.14
N ILE A 12 3.20 6.75 4.24
CA ILE A 12 2.38 7.94 4.46
C ILE A 12 0.91 7.56 4.31
N GLY A 13 0.16 7.56 5.42
CA GLY A 13 -1.22 7.07 5.47
C GLY A 13 -2.16 7.74 4.47
N GLU A 14 -2.04 9.05 4.29
CA GLU A 14 -2.87 9.85 3.38
C GLU A 14 -2.73 9.46 1.90
N TYR A 15 -1.59 8.89 1.51
CA TYR A 15 -1.33 8.44 0.13
C TYR A 15 -1.56 6.95 -0.07
N CYS A 16 -1.79 6.21 1.01
CA CYS A 16 -1.97 4.77 0.94
C CYS A 16 -3.40 4.44 0.50
N ILE A 17 -3.56 4.07 -0.76
CA ILE A 17 -4.85 3.65 -1.34
C ILE A 17 -5.18 2.16 -1.13
N GLY A 18 -4.34 1.43 -0.39
CA GLY A 18 -4.57 0.00 -0.13
C GLY A 18 -4.38 -0.93 -1.34
N CYS A 19 -3.55 -0.56 -2.33
CA CYS A 19 -3.32 -1.36 -3.54
C CYS A 19 -2.44 -2.61 -3.32
N GLY A 20 -1.67 -2.67 -2.23
CA GLY A 20 -0.84 -3.84 -1.89
C GLY A 20 0.46 -4.01 -2.67
N VAL A 21 0.77 -3.14 -3.65
CA VAL A 21 1.99 -3.28 -4.48
C VAL A 21 3.26 -3.20 -3.66
N CYS A 22 3.28 -2.36 -2.61
CA CYS A 22 4.43 -2.24 -1.71
C CYS A 22 4.70 -3.54 -0.93
N ALA A 23 3.65 -4.24 -0.48
CA ALA A 23 3.80 -5.53 0.19
C ALA A 23 4.24 -6.63 -0.77
N TYR A 24 3.69 -6.65 -1.99
CA TYR A 24 4.04 -7.65 -3.01
C TYR A 24 5.51 -7.58 -3.45
N PHE A 25 6.03 -6.37 -3.67
CA PHE A 25 7.40 -6.17 -4.14
C PHE A 25 8.43 -6.10 -3.01
N CYS A 26 8.03 -6.14 -1.74
CA CYS A 26 8.98 -6.04 -0.63
C CYS A 26 9.81 -7.33 -0.52
N PRO A 27 11.12 -7.31 -0.79
CA PRO A 27 11.94 -8.51 -0.76
C PRO A 27 12.15 -9.05 0.67
N GLU A 28 12.13 -8.16 1.66
CA GLU A 28 12.29 -8.49 3.09
C GLU A 28 10.95 -8.78 3.77
N ASN A 29 9.84 -8.70 3.03
CA ASN A 29 8.50 -8.89 3.57
C ASN A 29 8.19 -7.99 4.80
N ALA A 30 8.81 -6.79 4.83
CA ALA A 30 8.78 -5.87 5.97
C ALA A 30 7.42 -5.14 6.16
N ILE A 31 6.54 -5.23 5.17
CA ILE A 31 5.20 -4.63 5.19
C ILE A 31 4.17 -5.66 4.74
N SER A 32 3.02 -5.69 5.42
CA SER A 32 1.88 -6.53 5.06
C SER A 32 0.66 -5.65 4.78
N LEU A 33 -0.16 -6.05 3.80
CA LEU A 33 -1.44 -5.41 3.54
C LEU A 33 -2.46 -5.96 4.54
N VAL A 34 -3.02 -5.09 5.38
CA VAL A 34 -4.16 -5.44 6.25
C VAL A 34 -5.45 -5.13 5.49
N GLU A 35 -6.41 -6.05 5.54
CA GLU A 35 -7.74 -5.83 4.97
C GLU A 35 -8.49 -4.81 5.83
N ASP A 36 -8.59 -3.60 5.30
CA ASP A 36 -9.36 -2.47 5.84
C ASP A 36 -10.17 -1.84 4.71
N GLU A 37 -11.00 -0.82 4.98
CA GLU A 37 -11.87 -0.22 3.97
C GLU A 37 -11.06 0.31 2.77
N ARG A 38 -11.05 -0.44 1.66
CA ARG A 38 -10.41 0.02 0.43
C ARG A 38 -11.21 1.20 -0.09
N ILE A 39 -10.67 2.40 0.06
CA ILE A 39 -11.10 3.63 -0.63
C ILE A 39 -10.75 3.55 -2.12
N VAL A 40 -11.24 2.52 -2.81
CA VAL A 40 -11.24 2.49 -4.27
C VAL A 40 -12.39 3.40 -4.71
N ARG A 41 -12.06 4.64 -5.11
CA ARG A 41 -13.04 5.57 -5.69
C ARG A 41 -13.63 5.06 -7.02
N ILE A 42 -13.10 3.96 -7.54
CA ILE A 42 -13.54 3.28 -8.74
C ILE A 42 -14.08 1.93 -8.27
N LEU A 43 -15.37 1.69 -8.47
CA LEU A 43 -15.91 0.34 -8.29
C LEU A 43 -15.13 -0.61 -9.22
N PRO A 44 -14.65 -1.77 -8.74
CA PRO A 44 -14.17 -2.80 -9.63
C PRO A 44 -15.30 -3.10 -10.63
N PRO A 45 -15.02 -3.19 -11.96
CA PRO A 45 -16.02 -3.72 -12.87
C PRO A 45 -16.43 -5.09 -12.36
N ARG A 46 -17.74 -5.31 -12.14
CA ARG A 46 -18.23 -6.64 -11.78
C ARG A 46 -17.82 -7.57 -12.91
N PRO A 47 -17.07 -8.66 -12.64
CA PRO A 47 -16.91 -9.69 -13.64
C PRO A 47 -18.31 -10.25 -13.91
N THR A 48 -18.72 -10.18 -15.18
CA THR A 48 -19.91 -10.90 -15.66
C THR A 48 -19.48 -12.32 -15.99
#